data_AF-A0A7U9SGK6-F1
#
_entry.id   AF-A0A7U9SGK6-F1
#
_cell.length_a   1.000
_cell.length_b   1.000
_cell.length_c   1.000
_cell.angle_alpha   90.00
_cell.angle_beta   90.00
_cell.angle_gamma   90.00
#
_symmetry.space_group_name_H-M   'P 1'
#
loop_
_entity.id
_entity.type
_entity.pdbx_description
1 polymer ?
#
loop_
_entity_poly.entity_id
_entity_poly.type
_entity_poly.pdbx_seq_one_letter_code
_entity_poly.pdbx_strand_id
1 'polypeptide(L)'
;MSPAAKKRRIQRNIRIGVAVLAVLTVIAGAIRIMKPSWLTDDYFELDSDAIDACRPEIDVELLTVNPYSRPGTETKKIRGLVIHYTANPGASAMGNRNYFEGLKDSHATEASSNFIVGLEGEIVQCVPTWEVAYASNNRNIDTVSIECCHPDESGKFKKETYRSMVYLSAWLCMKFDLDEDDIIRHYDVTGKNCPKYFVEDEKAWEQFRKDVGEALKKAK
;
A
#
# COMPACT_ATOMS: atom_id res chain seq x y z
N MET A 1 8.14 -29.05 -54.30
CA MET A 1 6.73 -28.85 -53.85
C MET A 1 5.97 -28.19 -55.00
N SER A 2 4.80 -28.71 -55.43
CA SER A 2 4.12 -28.17 -56.62
C SER A 2 3.54 -26.76 -56.36
N PRO A 3 3.40 -25.90 -57.38
CA PRO A 3 2.79 -24.57 -57.25
C PRO A 3 1.40 -24.61 -56.60
N ALA A 4 0.61 -25.63 -56.93
CA ALA A 4 -0.71 -25.87 -56.37
C ALA A 4 -0.68 -26.24 -54.87
N ALA A 5 0.31 -27.03 -54.44
CA ALA A 5 0.50 -27.36 -53.03
C ALA A 5 0.99 -26.14 -52.21
N LYS A 6 1.84 -25.29 -52.80
CA LYS A 6 2.28 -24.02 -52.20
C LYS A 6 1.11 -23.05 -52.00
N LYS A 7 0.24 -22.90 -53.02
CA LYS A 7 -0.98 -22.05 -52.95
C LYS A 7 -1.98 -22.53 -51.89
N ARG A 8 -2.23 -23.85 -51.79
CA ARG A 8 -3.11 -24.43 -50.75
C ARG A 8 -2.56 -24.23 -49.34
N ARG A 9 -1.25 -24.39 -49.14
CA ARG A 9 -0.60 -24.14 -47.83
C ARG A 9 -0.73 -22.68 -47.40
N ILE A 10 -0.52 -21.74 -48.33
CA ILE A 10 -0.69 -20.30 -48.07
C ILE A 10 -2.14 -19.97 -47.71
N GLN A 11 -3.12 -20.46 -48.48
CA GLN A 11 -4.54 -20.23 -48.18
C GLN A 11 -4.97 -20.82 -46.83
N ARG A 12 -4.47 -22.01 -46.47
CA ARG A 12 -4.70 -22.61 -45.15
C ARG A 12 -4.13 -21.75 -44.03
N ASN A 13 -2.89 -21.29 -44.18
CA ASN A 13 -2.24 -20.44 -43.19
C ASN A 13 -2.96 -19.08 -43.04
N ILE A 14 -3.47 -18.51 -44.14
CA ILE A 14 -4.29 -17.29 -44.10
C ILE A 14 -5.59 -17.54 -43.33
N ARG A 15 -6.30 -18.63 -43.61
CA ARG A 15 -7.55 -18.97 -42.89
C ARG A 15 -7.31 -19.18 -41.39
N ILE A 16 -6.23 -19.88 -41.03
CA ILE A 16 -5.81 -20.05 -39.63
C ILE A 16 -5.49 -18.68 -39.02
N GLY A 17 -4.73 -17.83 -39.71
CA GLY A 17 -4.38 -16.49 -39.25
C GLY A 17 -5.60 -15.60 -39.01
N VAL A 18 -6.59 -15.63 -39.92
CA VAL A 18 -7.85 -14.89 -39.76
C VAL A 18 -8.66 -15.43 -38.59
N ALA A 19 -8.73 -16.76 -38.41
CA ALA A 19 -9.43 -17.36 -37.27
C ALA A 19 -8.77 -16.99 -35.93
N VAL A 20 -7.43 -17.04 -35.85
CA VAL A 20 -6.68 -16.60 -34.66
C VAL A 20 -6.92 -15.11 -34.38
N LEU A 21 -6.85 -14.25 -35.39
CA LEU A 21 -7.11 -12.82 -35.24
C LEU A 21 -8.53 -12.55 -34.74
N ALA A 22 -9.53 -13.26 -35.27
CA ALA A 22 -10.93 -13.12 -34.83
C ALA A 22 -11.07 -13.48 -33.34
N VAL A 23 -10.46 -14.58 -32.89
CA VAL A 23 -10.46 -14.98 -31.47
C VAL A 23 -9.79 -13.93 -30.59
N LEU A 24 -8.60 -13.44 -30.98
CA LEU A 24 -7.90 -12.38 -30.24
C LEU A 24 -8.74 -11.10 -30.15
N THR A 25 -9.47 -10.75 -31.20
CA THR A 25 -10.33 -9.56 -31.23
C THR A 25 -11.54 -9.71 -30.30
N VAL A 26 -12.14 -10.90 -30.24
CA VAL A 26 -13.23 -11.20 -29.29
C VAL A 26 -12.73 -11.16 -27.85
N ILE A 27 -11.56 -11.75 -27.57
CA ILE A 27 -10.92 -11.70 -26.24
C ILE A 27 -10.63 -10.25 -25.85
N ALA A 28 -10.03 -9.45 -26.74
CA ALA A 28 -9.74 -8.03 -26.48
C ALA A 28 -11.04 -7.22 -26.27
N GLY A 29 -12.10 -7.49 -27.03
CA GLY A 29 -13.42 -6.90 -26.85
C GLY A 29 -14.03 -7.24 -25.48
N ALA A 30 -13.95 -8.51 -25.08
CA ALA A 30 -14.41 -8.97 -23.77
C ALA A 30 -13.62 -8.33 -22.62
N ILE A 31 -12.28 -8.27 -22.72
CA ILE A 31 -11.42 -7.60 -21.75
C ILE A 31 -11.78 -6.11 -21.63
N ARG A 32 -12.00 -5.42 -22.75
CA ARG A 32 -12.37 -4.00 -22.76
C ARG A 32 -13.73 -3.74 -22.10
N ILE A 33 -14.68 -4.66 -22.24
CA ILE A 33 -16.01 -4.55 -21.64
C ILE A 33 -15.96 -4.91 -20.15
N MET A 34 -15.31 -6.02 -19.80
CA MET A 34 -15.26 -6.53 -18.44
C MET A 34 -14.33 -5.75 -17.52
N LYS A 35 -13.35 -5.00 -18.07
CA LYS A 35 -12.36 -4.21 -17.33
C LYS A 35 -11.84 -4.95 -16.08
N PRO A 36 -11.24 -6.13 -16.26
CA PRO A 36 -10.84 -6.92 -15.11
C PRO A 36 -9.83 -6.13 -14.26
N SER A 37 -9.88 -6.29 -12.94
CA SER A 37 -9.15 -5.48 -11.95
C SER A 37 -7.62 -5.48 -12.12
N TRP A 38 -7.06 -6.47 -12.80
CA TRP A 38 -5.63 -6.52 -13.16
C TRP A 38 -5.26 -5.58 -14.33
N LEU A 39 -6.24 -4.97 -14.99
CA LEU A 39 -6.10 -4.11 -16.17
C LEU A 39 -6.57 -2.67 -15.92
N THR A 40 -7.16 -2.39 -14.75
CA THR A 40 -7.58 -1.07 -14.29
C THR A 40 -6.64 -0.52 -13.22
N ASP A 41 -6.54 0.80 -13.13
CA ASP A 41 -5.82 1.51 -12.06
C ASP A 41 -6.77 1.90 -10.91
N ASP A 42 -7.97 1.33 -10.91
CA ASP A 42 -9.03 1.59 -9.95
C ASP A 42 -8.68 0.93 -8.61
N TYR A 43 -9.09 1.59 -7.53
CA TYR A 43 -8.94 1.07 -6.18
C TYR A 43 -9.68 -0.27 -6.01
N PHE A 44 -9.06 -1.21 -5.28
CA PHE A 44 -9.73 -2.42 -4.80
C PHE A 44 -9.09 -2.90 -3.50
N GLU A 45 -9.86 -3.69 -2.76
CA GLU A 45 -9.41 -4.46 -1.60
C GLU A 45 -9.81 -5.92 -1.86
N LEU A 46 -8.93 -6.86 -1.55
CA LEU A 46 -9.30 -8.26 -1.46
C LEU A 46 -10.12 -8.47 -0.19
N ASP A 47 -11.20 -9.24 -0.31
CA ASP A 47 -12.10 -9.59 0.78
C ASP A 47 -12.15 -11.12 0.90
N SER A 48 -11.84 -11.63 2.09
CA SER A 48 -11.90 -13.06 2.41
C SER A 48 -11.86 -13.29 3.92
N ASP A 49 -12.45 -14.40 4.38
CA ASP A 49 -12.41 -14.82 5.79
C ASP A 49 -10.99 -14.88 6.36
N ALA A 50 -9.99 -15.20 5.54
CA ALA A 50 -8.58 -15.26 5.95
C ALA A 50 -8.01 -13.86 6.22
N ILE A 51 -8.36 -12.87 5.38
CA ILE A 51 -7.95 -11.46 5.57
C ILE A 51 -8.62 -10.89 6.82
N ASP A 52 -9.90 -11.19 7.04
CA ASP A 52 -10.64 -10.74 8.21
C ASP A 52 -10.13 -11.40 9.50
N ALA A 53 -9.82 -12.70 9.48
CA ALA A 53 -9.29 -13.42 10.63
C ALA A 53 -7.90 -12.93 11.08
N CYS A 54 -7.10 -12.39 10.15
CA CYS A 54 -5.77 -11.86 10.43
C CYS A 54 -5.76 -10.34 10.68
N ARG A 55 -6.92 -9.68 10.63
CA ARG A 55 -7.03 -8.25 10.87
C ARG A 55 -6.57 -7.92 12.31
N PRO A 56 -5.57 -7.05 12.49
CA PRO A 56 -5.18 -6.63 13.82
C PRO A 56 -6.30 -5.79 14.46
N GLU A 57 -6.28 -5.70 15.79
CA GLU A 57 -7.14 -4.76 16.51
C GLU A 57 -6.74 -3.33 16.12
N ILE A 58 -7.69 -2.60 15.53
CA ILE A 58 -7.49 -1.24 15.03
C ILE A 58 -8.55 -0.35 15.68
N ASP A 59 -8.08 0.69 16.36
CA ASP A 59 -8.91 1.77 16.84
C ASP A 59 -9.15 2.77 15.70
N VAL A 60 -10.41 2.98 15.33
CA VAL A 60 -10.77 3.78 14.14
C VAL A 60 -11.15 5.19 14.59
N GLU A 61 -10.18 6.11 14.49
CA GLU A 61 -10.28 7.50 14.95
C GLU A 61 -10.07 8.45 13.77
N LEU A 62 -10.98 8.36 12.79
CA LEU A 62 -10.85 9.08 11.52
C LEU A 62 -10.77 10.60 11.73
N LEU A 63 -9.90 11.26 10.96
CA LEU A 63 -9.81 12.70 10.92
C LEU A 63 -11.06 13.33 10.33
N THR A 64 -11.40 14.56 10.74
CA THR A 64 -12.44 15.35 10.07
C THR A 64 -12.00 15.67 8.64
N VAL A 65 -12.87 15.51 7.64
CA VAL A 65 -12.55 15.89 6.25
C VAL A 65 -12.22 17.38 6.16
N ASN A 66 -11.03 17.72 5.69
CA ASN A 66 -10.50 19.08 5.57
C ASN A 66 -9.31 19.15 4.60
N PRO A 67 -8.96 20.33 4.04
CA PRO A 67 -7.87 20.47 3.06
C PRO A 67 -6.45 20.23 3.58
N TYR A 68 -6.22 20.17 4.90
CA TYR A 68 -4.89 20.14 5.51
C TYR A 68 -4.46 18.77 6.02
N SER A 69 -5.40 17.88 6.33
CA SER A 69 -5.06 16.55 6.84
C SER A 69 -5.94 15.40 6.36
N ARG A 70 -7.13 15.65 5.82
CA ARG A 70 -7.95 14.59 5.21
C ARG A 70 -8.78 15.16 4.05
N PRO A 71 -8.23 15.21 2.83
CA PRO A 71 -8.88 15.90 1.72
C PRO A 71 -10.15 15.21 1.22
N GLY A 72 -10.37 13.94 1.54
CA GLY A 72 -11.45 13.14 0.96
C GLY A 72 -11.21 12.75 -0.50
N THR A 73 -10.02 13.03 -1.05
CA THR A 73 -9.62 12.60 -2.38
C THR A 73 -9.44 11.08 -2.40
N GLU A 74 -10.10 10.40 -3.33
CA GLU A 74 -9.98 8.95 -3.50
C GLU A 74 -8.56 8.54 -3.95
N THR A 75 -8.08 7.40 -3.45
CA THR A 75 -6.86 6.77 -3.95
C THR A 75 -7.13 6.00 -5.25
N LYS A 76 -6.04 5.68 -5.95
CA LYS A 76 -6.02 4.70 -7.04
C LYS A 76 -5.79 3.30 -6.48
N LYS A 77 -5.59 2.32 -7.36
CA LYS A 77 -5.04 1.02 -6.98
C LYS A 77 -3.84 1.23 -6.05
N ILE A 78 -3.88 0.64 -4.87
CA ILE A 78 -2.76 0.66 -3.94
C ILE A 78 -1.64 -0.22 -4.51
N ARG A 79 -0.44 0.33 -4.58
CA ARG A 79 0.76 -0.28 -5.18
C ARG A 79 1.91 -0.38 -4.19
N GLY A 80 1.67 -0.09 -2.92
CA GLY A 80 2.70 -0.18 -1.90
C GLY A 80 2.27 0.37 -0.55
N LEU A 81 3.05 0.03 0.45
CA LEU A 81 2.94 0.55 1.80
C LEU A 81 4.17 1.44 2.08
N VAL A 82 3.97 2.59 2.71
CA VAL A 82 5.08 3.47 3.09
C VAL A 82 5.21 3.50 4.61
N ILE A 83 6.36 3.08 5.09
CA ILE A 83 6.70 3.13 6.52
C ILE A 83 7.33 4.48 6.85
N HIS A 84 6.84 5.08 7.94
CA HIS A 84 7.29 6.35 8.49
C HIS A 84 7.63 6.18 9.98
N TYR A 85 8.26 7.21 10.54
CA TYR A 85 8.38 7.38 11.98
C TYR A 85 7.87 8.78 12.33
N THR A 86 7.24 8.90 13.49
CA THR A 86 6.52 10.12 13.86
C THR A 86 7.42 11.36 14.01
N ALA A 87 8.74 11.18 14.08
CA ALA A 87 9.72 12.24 14.39
C ALA A 87 9.37 13.02 15.66
N ASN A 88 8.69 12.34 16.61
CA ASN A 88 8.16 12.90 17.83
C ASN A 88 8.39 11.91 18.98
N PRO A 89 9.62 11.85 19.54
CA PRO A 89 9.99 10.86 20.53
C PRO A 89 9.06 10.84 21.74
N GLY A 90 8.64 9.64 22.15
CA GLY A 90 7.80 9.44 23.33
C GLY A 90 6.33 9.80 23.14
N ALA A 91 5.91 10.30 21.97
CA ALA A 91 4.51 10.59 21.69
C ALA A 91 3.68 9.32 21.53
N SER A 92 2.40 9.40 21.92
CA SER A 92 1.43 8.33 21.72
C SER A 92 0.83 8.35 20.31
N ALA A 93 0.22 7.23 19.89
CA ALA A 93 -0.50 7.18 18.61
C ALA A 93 -1.62 8.23 18.55
N MET A 94 -2.43 8.33 19.62
CA MET A 94 -3.49 9.33 19.72
C MET A 94 -2.98 10.78 19.78
N GLY A 95 -1.79 11.01 20.36
CA GLY A 95 -1.16 12.33 20.35
C GLY A 95 -0.84 12.78 18.92
N ASN A 96 -0.26 11.90 18.11
CA ASN A 96 0.02 12.17 16.70
C ASN A 96 -1.26 12.31 15.86
N ARG A 97 -2.28 11.45 16.11
CA ARG A 97 -3.61 11.59 15.48
C ARG A 97 -4.24 12.95 15.78
N ASN A 98 -4.18 13.40 17.02
CA ASN A 98 -4.73 14.68 17.45
C ASN A 98 -3.96 15.88 16.86
N TYR A 99 -2.64 15.74 16.68
CA TYR A 99 -1.86 16.73 15.95
C TYR A 99 -2.36 16.86 14.50
N PHE A 100 -2.55 15.75 13.78
CA PHE A 100 -3.09 15.77 12.42
C PHE A 100 -4.50 16.37 12.36
N GLU A 101 -5.37 16.06 13.33
CA GLU A 101 -6.70 16.65 13.42
C GLU A 101 -6.65 18.17 13.59
N GLY A 102 -5.75 18.68 14.43
CA GLY A 102 -5.58 20.12 14.68
C GLY A 102 -5.06 20.92 13.48
N LEU A 103 -4.58 20.27 12.42
CA LEU A 103 -4.16 20.94 11.19
C LEU A 103 -5.35 21.59 10.45
N LYS A 104 -6.57 21.10 10.67
CA LYS A 104 -7.79 21.71 10.11
C LYS A 104 -8.06 23.13 10.63
N ASP A 105 -7.51 23.46 11.80
CA ASP A 105 -7.70 24.76 12.46
C ASP A 105 -6.43 25.61 12.40
N SER A 106 -5.27 24.98 12.60
CA SER A 106 -3.97 25.68 12.65
C SER A 106 -3.40 26.01 11.27
N HIS A 107 -3.73 25.21 10.25
CA HIS A 107 -3.23 25.33 8.88
C HIS A 107 -1.69 25.35 8.76
N ALA A 108 -0.98 24.82 9.78
CA ALA A 108 0.47 24.95 9.88
C ALA A 108 1.22 24.22 8.75
N THR A 109 0.64 23.11 8.27
CA THR A 109 1.15 22.30 7.16
C THR A 109 0.03 21.38 6.65
N GLU A 110 0.29 20.72 5.53
CA GLU A 110 -0.49 19.57 5.07
C GLU A 110 0.20 18.27 5.53
N ALA A 111 -0.43 17.50 6.42
CA ALA A 111 0.13 16.23 6.92
C ALA A 111 -0.94 15.29 7.50
N SER A 112 -0.77 13.99 7.29
CA SER A 112 -1.57 12.92 7.89
C SER A 112 -0.95 11.56 7.59
N SER A 113 -1.50 10.48 8.16
CA SER A 113 -1.17 9.11 7.82
C SER A 113 -2.44 8.26 7.80
N ASN A 114 -2.46 7.13 7.07
CA ASN A 114 -3.60 6.21 7.14
C ASN A 114 -3.65 5.54 8.52
N PHE A 115 -2.50 5.06 8.99
CA PHE A 115 -2.35 4.39 10.28
C PHE A 115 -1.22 4.98 11.11
N ILE A 116 -1.36 4.86 12.43
CA ILE A 116 -0.32 5.15 13.41
C ILE A 116 -0.17 3.94 14.34
N VAL A 117 1.04 3.42 14.49
CA VAL A 117 1.39 2.37 15.45
C VAL A 117 2.05 3.01 16.66
N GLY A 118 1.46 2.80 17.83
CA GLY A 118 1.89 3.38 19.10
C GLY A 118 3.00 2.62 19.83
N LEU A 119 3.42 3.18 20.97
CA LEU A 119 4.50 2.62 21.79
C LEU A 119 4.12 1.31 22.47
N GLU A 120 2.83 1.07 22.73
CA GLU A 120 2.34 -0.19 23.31
C GLU A 120 1.84 -1.16 22.24
N GLY A 121 2.06 -0.83 20.96
CA GLY A 121 1.64 -1.61 19.81
C GLY A 121 0.17 -1.42 19.44
N GLU A 122 -0.53 -0.45 20.04
CA GLU A 122 -1.86 -0.03 19.61
C GLU A 122 -1.82 0.55 18.20
N ILE A 123 -2.88 0.35 17.42
CA ILE A 123 -2.99 0.83 16.03
C ILE A 123 -4.18 1.76 15.93
N VAL A 124 -3.93 2.99 15.49
CA VAL A 124 -4.96 4.01 15.26
C VAL A 124 -5.08 4.27 13.77
N GLN A 125 -6.29 4.12 13.21
CA GLN A 125 -6.58 4.50 11.83
C GLN A 125 -7.10 5.94 11.77
N CYS A 126 -6.38 6.81 11.05
CA CYS A 126 -6.69 8.24 10.95
C CYS A 126 -7.32 8.60 9.60
N VAL A 127 -6.93 7.94 8.52
CA VAL A 127 -7.47 8.15 7.17
C VAL A 127 -7.83 6.79 6.55
N PRO A 128 -9.02 6.63 5.94
CA PRO A 128 -9.37 5.39 5.26
C PRO A 128 -8.38 5.03 4.15
N THR A 129 -8.25 3.75 3.83
CA THR A 129 -7.32 3.27 2.78
C THR A 129 -7.76 3.64 1.36
N TRP A 130 -9.03 3.96 1.16
CA TRP A 130 -9.59 4.47 -0.10
C TRP A 130 -9.45 6.00 -0.24
N GLU A 131 -8.85 6.68 0.74
CA GLU A 131 -8.62 8.12 0.72
C GLU A 131 -7.12 8.45 0.83
N VAL A 132 -6.72 9.53 0.16
CA VAL A 132 -5.36 10.04 0.20
C VAL A 132 -5.02 10.54 1.61
N ALA A 133 -3.91 10.03 2.16
CA ALA A 133 -3.22 10.63 3.30
C ALA A 133 -2.00 11.43 2.82
N TYR A 134 -1.79 12.61 3.38
CA TYR A 134 -0.63 13.49 3.13
C TYR A 134 0.61 13.06 3.90
N ALA A 135 1.25 11.96 3.49
CA ALA A 135 2.45 11.42 4.14
C ALA A 135 3.64 11.17 3.18
N SER A 136 3.36 10.75 1.95
CA SER A 136 4.30 10.14 1.00
C SER A 136 4.44 10.92 -0.31
N ASN A 137 4.19 12.24 -0.29
CA ASN A 137 4.39 13.15 -1.43
C ASN A 137 3.68 12.68 -2.72
N ASN A 138 4.44 12.43 -3.80
CA ASN A 138 3.89 12.01 -5.10
C ASN A 138 3.31 10.57 -5.07
N ARG A 139 3.57 9.79 -4.01
CA ARG A 139 3.01 8.45 -3.79
C ARG A 139 1.77 8.44 -2.90
N ASN A 140 1.28 9.61 -2.48
CA ASN A 140 0.03 9.74 -1.70
C ASN A 140 -1.19 9.10 -2.39
N ILE A 141 -1.19 9.04 -3.72
CA ILE A 141 -2.33 8.58 -4.52
C ILE A 141 -2.43 7.04 -4.63
N ASP A 142 -1.32 6.33 -4.43
CA ASP A 142 -1.21 4.89 -4.71
C ASP A 142 -0.56 4.11 -3.56
N THR A 143 -0.45 4.68 -2.36
CA THR A 143 0.14 4.01 -1.20
C THR A 143 -0.66 4.22 0.07
N VAL A 144 -0.53 3.26 1.00
CA VAL A 144 -1.03 3.37 2.37
C VAL A 144 0.15 3.70 3.29
N SER A 145 0.03 4.77 4.07
CA SER A 145 1.09 5.24 4.97
C SER A 145 0.89 4.74 6.40
N ILE A 146 1.98 4.32 7.04
CA ILE A 146 2.01 3.83 8.41
C ILE A 146 3.06 4.62 9.19
N GLU A 147 2.61 5.42 10.16
CA GLU A 147 3.46 6.18 11.07
C GLU A 147 3.77 5.37 12.33
N CYS A 148 5.05 5.27 12.71
CA CYS A 148 5.45 4.46 13.86
C CYS A 148 6.04 5.33 14.97
N CYS A 149 5.45 5.22 16.17
CA CYS A 149 5.95 5.89 17.36
C CYS A 149 7.28 5.26 17.82
N HIS A 150 8.15 6.06 18.42
CA HIS A 150 9.46 5.60 18.91
C HIS A 150 9.77 6.26 20.26
N PRO A 151 10.48 5.57 21.17
CA PRO A 151 10.67 6.02 22.55
C PRO A 151 11.62 7.20 22.68
N ASP A 152 12.60 7.34 21.78
CA ASP A 152 13.67 8.34 21.88
C ASP A 152 14.21 8.79 20.51
N GLU A 153 15.19 9.70 20.52
CA GLU A 153 15.81 10.33 19.35
C GLU A 153 16.57 9.37 18.42
N SER A 154 16.83 8.13 18.85
CA SER A 154 17.40 7.12 17.95
C SER A 154 16.45 6.76 16.81
N GLY A 155 15.14 6.96 17.01
CA GLY A 155 14.10 6.51 16.08
C GLY A 155 13.89 5.00 16.09
N LYS A 156 14.61 4.25 16.94
CA LYS A 156 14.48 2.79 17.03
C LYS A 156 13.14 2.42 17.68
N PHE A 157 12.37 1.57 17.02
CA PHE A 157 11.06 1.17 17.51
C PHE A 157 11.14 0.29 18.77
N LYS A 158 10.17 0.47 19.68
CA LYS A 158 9.94 -0.47 20.78
C LYS A 158 9.50 -1.82 20.21
N LYS A 159 9.71 -2.91 20.95
CA LYS A 159 9.36 -4.27 20.50
C LYS A 159 7.88 -4.39 20.15
N GLU A 160 7.02 -3.78 20.95
CA GLU A 160 5.56 -3.78 20.79
C GLU A 160 5.16 -3.05 19.51
N THR A 161 5.67 -1.82 19.30
CA THR A 161 5.50 -1.06 18.05
C THR A 161 5.97 -1.86 16.84
N TYR A 162 7.18 -2.42 16.90
CA TYR A 162 7.74 -3.18 15.79
C TYR A 162 6.87 -4.38 15.41
N ARG A 163 6.41 -5.13 16.41
CA ARG A 163 5.55 -6.30 16.19
C ARG A 163 4.22 -5.90 15.54
N SER A 164 3.57 -4.86 16.03
CA SER A 164 2.30 -4.39 15.46
C SER A 164 2.48 -3.79 14.07
N MET A 165 3.59 -3.09 13.82
CA MET A 165 3.97 -2.63 12.47
C MET A 165 4.11 -3.81 11.50
N VAL A 166 4.80 -4.88 11.88
CA VAL A 166 4.94 -6.10 11.04
C VAL A 166 3.58 -6.72 10.73
N TYR A 167 2.73 -6.94 11.74
CA TYR A 167 1.42 -7.56 11.53
C TYR A 167 0.47 -6.69 10.72
N LEU A 168 0.45 -5.38 10.97
CA LEU A 168 -0.33 -4.43 10.19
C LEU A 168 0.12 -4.42 8.73
N SER A 169 1.42 -4.34 8.47
CA SER A 169 1.96 -4.39 7.10
C SER A 169 1.62 -5.70 6.41
N ALA A 170 1.74 -6.86 7.09
CA ALA A 170 1.38 -8.15 6.51
C ALA A 170 -0.12 -8.24 6.14
N TRP A 171 -1.00 -7.79 7.05
CA TRP A 171 -2.44 -7.75 6.79
C TRP A 171 -2.78 -6.82 5.63
N LEU A 172 -2.19 -5.63 5.57
CA LEU A 172 -2.37 -4.70 4.45
C LEU A 172 -1.84 -5.28 3.14
N CYS A 173 -0.71 -5.99 3.15
CA CYS A 173 -0.21 -6.68 1.96
C CYS A 173 -1.21 -7.72 1.46
N MET A 174 -1.80 -8.55 2.33
CA MET A 174 -2.88 -9.46 1.91
C MET A 174 -4.06 -8.71 1.32
N LYS A 175 -4.49 -7.64 1.99
CA LYS A 175 -5.66 -6.86 1.64
C LYS A 175 -5.53 -6.15 0.28
N PHE A 176 -4.32 -5.78 -0.13
CA PHE A 176 -4.08 -5.06 -1.39
C PHE A 176 -3.38 -5.89 -2.48
N ASP A 177 -3.25 -7.22 -2.28
CA ASP A 177 -2.51 -8.11 -3.19
C ASP A 177 -1.06 -7.65 -3.41
N LEU A 178 -0.38 -7.32 -2.31
CA LEU A 178 1.03 -6.90 -2.26
C LEU A 178 1.88 -7.96 -1.55
N ASP A 179 3.20 -7.81 -1.65
CA ASP A 179 4.18 -8.60 -0.90
C ASP A 179 5.18 -7.72 -0.13
N GLU A 180 6.19 -8.35 0.49
CA GLU A 180 7.23 -7.66 1.25
C GLU A 180 8.09 -6.68 0.42
N ASP A 181 8.16 -6.84 -0.89
CA ASP A 181 8.95 -5.99 -1.79
C ASP A 181 8.18 -4.70 -2.20
N ASP A 182 6.86 -4.68 -2.03
CA ASP A 182 6.01 -3.50 -2.23
C ASP A 182 6.02 -2.53 -1.03
N ILE A 183 6.73 -2.88 0.04
CA ILE A 183 6.87 -2.05 1.25
C ILE A 183 8.12 -1.19 1.12
N ILE A 184 7.95 0.12 1.21
CA ILE A 184 9.02 1.11 1.02
C ILE A 184 9.12 2.06 2.23
N ARG A 185 10.25 2.75 2.36
CA ARG A 185 10.44 3.85 3.31
C ARG A 185 10.03 5.17 2.65
N HIS A 186 9.68 6.17 3.43
CA HIS A 186 9.54 7.54 2.90
C HIS A 186 10.83 8.05 2.25
N TYR A 187 11.98 7.58 2.75
CA TYR A 187 13.29 7.76 2.13
C TYR A 187 13.34 7.31 0.68
N ASP A 188 12.76 6.15 0.34
CA ASP A 188 12.80 5.61 -1.02
C ASP A 188 11.93 6.45 -1.99
N VAL A 189 11.06 7.32 -1.46
CA VAL A 189 10.25 8.27 -2.23
C VAL A 189 10.93 9.64 -2.37
N THR A 190 11.57 10.14 -1.32
CA THR A 190 12.00 11.55 -1.24
C THR A 190 13.47 11.78 -0.87
N GLY A 191 14.15 10.77 -0.34
CA GLY A 191 15.46 10.91 0.30
C GLY A 191 15.42 11.47 1.72
N LYS A 192 14.23 11.77 2.29
CA LYS A 192 14.10 12.15 3.70
C LYS A 192 14.56 11.00 4.60
N ASN A 193 15.33 11.28 5.64
CA ASN A 193 15.76 10.30 6.65
C ASN A 193 14.56 9.79 7.49
N CYS A 194 13.67 9.03 6.87
CA CYS A 194 12.38 8.60 7.39
C CYS A 194 12.01 7.20 6.83
N PRO A 195 11.79 6.19 7.68
CA PRO A 195 11.96 6.22 9.13
C PRO A 195 13.45 6.14 9.48
N LYS A 196 13.93 7.06 10.33
CA LYS A 196 15.37 7.24 10.64
C LYS A 196 16.10 5.92 10.91
N TYR A 197 15.54 5.07 11.77
CA TYR A 197 16.19 3.81 12.14
C TYR A 197 16.43 2.88 10.95
N PHE A 198 15.47 2.72 10.05
CA PHE A 198 15.62 1.85 8.87
C PHE A 198 16.42 2.50 7.73
N VAL A 199 16.63 3.81 7.75
CA VAL A 199 17.52 4.49 6.81
C VAL A 199 18.97 4.39 7.28
N GLU A 200 19.22 4.52 8.58
CA GLU A 200 20.56 4.46 9.16
C GLU A 200 21.05 3.01 9.38
N ASP A 201 20.14 2.04 9.47
CA ASP A 201 20.43 0.60 9.63
C ASP A 201 19.70 -0.22 8.55
N GLU A 202 20.36 -0.39 7.40
CA GLU A 202 19.83 -1.15 6.25
C GLU A 202 19.54 -2.62 6.62
N LYS A 203 20.30 -3.22 7.54
CA LYS A 203 20.03 -4.61 7.97
C LYS A 203 18.74 -4.71 8.76
N ALA A 204 18.43 -3.70 9.58
CA ALA A 204 17.15 -3.63 10.28
C ALA A 204 15.98 -3.46 9.29
N TRP A 205 16.18 -2.71 8.20
CA TRP A 205 15.20 -2.58 7.12
C TRP A 205 14.95 -3.91 6.38
N GLU A 206 16.02 -4.59 5.97
CA GLU A 206 15.94 -5.91 5.33
C GLU A 206 15.25 -6.94 6.25
N GLN A 207 15.59 -6.92 7.54
CA GLN A 207 14.97 -7.80 8.53
C GLN A 207 13.48 -7.51 8.70
N PHE A 208 13.08 -6.23 8.72
CA PHE A 208 11.67 -5.85 8.78
C PHE A 208 10.87 -6.39 7.60
N ARG A 209 11.34 -6.17 6.35
CA ARG A 209 10.64 -6.70 5.16
C ARG A 209 10.55 -8.22 5.20
N LYS A 210 11.62 -8.90 5.63
CA LYS A 210 11.62 -10.36 5.82
C LYS A 210 10.58 -10.80 6.85
N ASP A 211 10.49 -10.13 8.00
CA ASP A 211 9.52 -10.44 9.06
C ASP A 211 8.08 -10.26 8.56
N VAL A 212 7.82 -9.23 7.73
CA VAL A 212 6.52 -9.04 7.08
C VAL A 212 6.23 -10.18 6.11
N GLY A 213 7.18 -10.57 5.26
CA GLY A 213 7.01 -11.72 4.36
C GLY A 213 6.77 -13.04 5.09
N GLU A 214 7.40 -13.25 6.25
CA GLU A 214 7.15 -14.40 7.12
C GLU A 214 5.76 -14.35 7.77
N ALA A 215 5.30 -13.18 8.21
CA ALA A 215 3.96 -13.00 8.76
C ALA A 215 2.88 -13.21 7.67
N LEU A 216 3.10 -12.68 6.46
CA LEU A 216 2.24 -12.85 5.30
C LEU A 216 2.08 -14.34 4.92
N LYS A 217 3.17 -15.12 4.96
CA LYS A 217 3.13 -16.57 4.70
C LYS A 217 2.39 -17.37 5.75
N LYS A 218 2.33 -16.90 7.00
CA LYS A 218 1.60 -17.57 8.10
C LYS A 218 0.11 -17.27 8.06
N ALA A 219 -0.27 -16.16 7.44
CA ALA A 219 -1.65 -15.69 7.34
C ALA A 219 -2.38 -16.20 6.08
N LYS A 220 -1.65 -16.67 5.06
CA LYS A 220 -2.16 -17.35 3.86
C LYS A 220 -2.31 -18.85 4.10
#